data_AF-A0A6L7A496-F1
#
_entry.id   AF-A0A6L7A496-F1
#
_cell.length_a   1.000
_cell.length_b   1.000
_cell.length_c   1.000
_cell.angle_alpha   90.00
_cell.angle_beta   90.00
_cell.angle_gamma   90.00
#
_symmetry.space_group_name_H-M   'P 1'
#
loop_
_entity.id
_entity.type
_entity.pdbx_description
1 polymer ?
#
loop_
_entity_poly.entity_id
_entity_poly.type
_entity_poly.pdbx_seq_one_letter_code
_entity_poly.pdbx_strand_id
1 'polypeptide(L)'
;FLGAGAIISRLHTHDMEKMGALAKRMPWTAAACLIGCLAISALPPLNGFISEWYTWQSLFSLSRVEAVALQLAGPIAMVMLAVTGGLAVMCFVKMYGITFCGAPRSTHAEDAQEVPNTMIVAMLLLAALCVLIALSASWLAPKIMHIAHAFTDTPPVTVASGIALVPGTFHTRVTPSLLLLLLLAMPLLPGLYWLWCRSRRAAFRRTGDAWACGYGWENAMAPSGNGVMQPLRVVFSALFRLRQQLDPTLRLNKGLAHVTARAQSTEPFWDERVIRPIVSATQRLAKEIQHLQSGDFRLYCLYVVAALVVLLIAIAV
;
A
#
# COMPACT_ATOMS: atom_id res chain seq x y z
N PHE A 1 -2.49 -0.23 2.12
CA PHE A 1 -2.92 -0.93 0.89
C PHE A 1 -4.26 -1.65 1.04
N LEU A 2 -4.41 -2.60 1.98
CA LEU A 2 -5.70 -3.30 2.17
C LEU A 2 -6.90 -2.35 2.30
N GLY A 3 -6.74 -1.26 3.04
CA GLY A 3 -7.74 -0.21 3.13
C GLY A 3 -8.14 0.44 1.80
N ALA A 4 -7.16 0.76 0.94
CA ALA A 4 -7.46 1.28 -0.40
C ALA A 4 -8.17 0.23 -1.26
N GLY A 5 -7.76 -1.04 -1.17
CA GLY A 5 -8.43 -2.15 -1.84
C GLY A 5 -9.88 -2.32 -1.38
N ALA A 6 -10.15 -2.20 -0.07
CA ALA A 6 -11.50 -2.24 0.49
C ALA A 6 -12.38 -1.11 -0.07
N ILE A 7 -11.85 0.12 -0.11
CA ILE A 7 -12.53 1.30 -0.68
C ILE A 7 -12.84 1.07 -2.17
N ILE A 8 -11.85 0.69 -2.97
CA ILE A 8 -12.01 0.45 -4.41
C ILE A 8 -13.03 -0.67 -4.68
N SER A 9 -13.04 -1.73 -3.85
CA SER A 9 -13.99 -2.83 -4.01
C SER A 9 -15.45 -2.41 -3.81
N ARG A 10 -15.70 -1.35 -3.03
CA ARG A 10 -17.04 -0.82 -2.75
C ARG A 10 -17.45 0.30 -3.68
N LEU A 11 -16.50 1.16 -4.05
CA LEU A 11 -16.79 2.34 -4.87
C LEU A 11 -16.57 2.13 -6.37
N HIS A 12 -15.91 1.02 -6.77
CA HIS A 12 -15.54 0.72 -8.15
C HIS A 12 -14.81 1.87 -8.88
N THR A 13 -14.11 2.71 -8.12
CA THR A 13 -13.37 3.85 -8.64
C THR A 13 -12.04 4.02 -7.93
N HIS A 14 -11.03 4.43 -8.69
CA HIS A 14 -9.72 4.86 -8.16
C HIS A 14 -9.66 6.37 -7.97
N ASP A 15 -10.70 7.10 -8.39
CA ASP A 15 -10.75 8.55 -8.32
C ASP A 15 -11.17 9.03 -6.92
N MET A 16 -10.21 9.61 -6.20
CA MET A 16 -10.40 10.15 -4.85
C MET A 16 -11.34 11.36 -4.81
N GLU A 17 -11.53 12.06 -5.94
CA GLU A 17 -12.48 13.19 -6.00
C GLU A 17 -13.93 12.71 -5.95
N LYS A 18 -14.21 11.45 -6.32
CA LYS A 18 -15.55 10.84 -6.25
C LYS A 18 -15.87 10.19 -4.90
N MET A 19 -14.91 10.17 -3.98
CA MET A 19 -15.06 9.61 -2.64
C MET A 19 -15.54 10.68 -1.64
N GLY A 20 -15.86 10.28 -0.41
CA GLY A 20 -16.25 11.21 0.66
C GLY A 20 -17.20 10.57 1.66
N ALA A 21 -17.22 11.08 2.89
CA ALA A 21 -18.10 10.63 3.98
C ALA A 21 -18.04 9.13 4.35
N LEU A 22 -17.03 8.39 3.89
CA LEU A 22 -16.95 6.95 4.12
C LEU A 22 -16.77 6.56 5.59
N ALA A 23 -16.31 7.46 6.47
CA ALA A 23 -16.18 7.16 7.90
C ALA A 23 -17.50 6.75 8.56
N LYS A 24 -18.64 7.30 8.08
CA LYS A 24 -19.97 6.96 8.60
C LYS A 24 -20.52 5.65 8.02
N ARG A 25 -20.10 5.31 6.80
CA ARG A 25 -20.60 4.17 6.02
C ARG A 25 -19.78 2.89 6.23
N MET A 26 -18.47 3.07 6.42
CA MET A 26 -17.47 2.02 6.59
C MET A 26 -16.61 2.31 7.83
N PRO A 27 -17.21 2.34 9.05
CA PRO A 27 -16.51 2.77 10.26
C PRO A 27 -15.31 1.88 10.62
N TRP A 28 -15.35 0.58 10.34
CA TRP A 28 -14.26 -0.34 10.67
C TRP A 28 -13.10 -0.18 9.70
N THR A 29 -13.40 -0.06 8.40
CA THR A 29 -12.38 0.26 7.39
C THR A 29 -11.76 1.63 7.66
N ALA A 30 -12.57 2.62 8.04
CA ALA A 30 -12.08 3.96 8.38
C ALA A 30 -11.16 3.92 9.60
N ALA A 31 -11.52 3.22 10.67
CA ALA A 31 -10.68 3.08 11.86
C ALA A 31 -9.33 2.39 11.55
N ALA A 32 -9.36 1.28 10.80
CA ALA A 32 -8.14 0.58 10.39
C ALA A 32 -7.24 1.43 9.49
N CYS A 33 -7.83 2.13 8.51
CA CYS A 33 -7.12 3.08 7.65
C CYS A 33 -6.53 4.24 8.45
N LEU A 34 -7.25 4.77 9.43
CA LEU A 34 -6.76 5.85 10.28
C LEU A 34 -5.50 5.41 11.03
N ILE A 35 -5.54 4.25 11.70
CA ILE A 35 -4.37 3.70 12.40
C ILE A 35 -3.20 3.53 11.43
N GLY A 36 -3.45 3.02 10.22
CA GLY A 36 -2.43 2.92 9.17
C GLY A 36 -1.84 4.27 8.77
N CYS A 37 -2.69 5.28 8.55
CA CYS A 37 -2.27 6.66 8.22
C CYS A 37 -1.45 7.30 9.35
N LEU A 38 -1.84 7.09 10.60
CA LEU A 38 -1.09 7.57 11.76
C LEU A 38 0.26 6.86 11.90
N ALA A 39 0.31 5.55 11.60
CA ALA A 39 1.52 4.74 11.72
C ALA A 39 2.58 5.13 10.69
N ILE A 40 2.19 5.30 9.43
CA ILE A 40 3.10 5.74 8.36
C ILE A 40 3.52 7.21 8.51
N SER A 41 2.72 8.02 9.21
CA SER A 41 3.03 9.41 9.56
C SER A 41 3.88 9.52 10.83
N ALA A 42 4.41 8.39 11.34
CA ALA A 42 5.26 8.30 12.53
C ALA A 42 4.70 9.02 13.77
N LEU A 43 3.38 8.94 13.99
CA LEU A 43 2.77 9.51 15.18
C LEU A 43 2.91 8.59 16.40
N PRO A 44 3.27 9.12 17.59
CA PRO A 44 3.20 8.36 18.83
C PRO A 44 1.76 7.86 19.04
N PRO A 45 1.52 6.60 19.45
CA PRO A 45 2.45 5.58 19.96
C PRO A 45 2.58 4.39 18.99
N LEU A 46 2.71 4.63 17.67
CA LEU A 46 2.71 3.58 16.65
C LEU A 46 4.12 3.14 16.26
N ASN A 47 4.24 2.00 15.59
CA ASN A 47 5.53 1.41 15.22
C ASN A 47 6.40 2.32 14.34
N GLY A 48 5.79 3.10 13.43
CA GLY A 48 6.51 4.04 12.58
C GLY A 48 7.26 5.11 13.39
N PHE A 49 6.68 5.59 14.50
CA PHE A 49 7.35 6.52 15.41
C PHE A 49 8.61 5.91 16.03
N ILE A 50 8.52 4.66 16.51
CA ILE A 50 9.66 3.95 17.12
C ILE A 50 10.80 3.82 16.11
N SER A 51 10.48 3.36 14.90
CA SER A 51 11.47 3.17 13.83
C SER A 51 12.13 4.48 13.45
N GLU A 52 11.33 5.53 13.21
CA GLU A 52 11.88 6.82 12.81
C GLU A 52 12.68 7.47 13.93
N TRP A 53 12.24 7.33 15.19
CA TRP A 53 12.99 7.80 16.34
C TRP A 53 14.38 7.15 16.42
N TYR A 54 14.51 5.83 16.28
CA TYR A 54 15.84 5.19 16.23
C TYR A 54 16.68 5.68 15.05
N THR A 55 16.08 5.90 13.88
CA THR A 55 16.77 6.48 12.72
C THR A 55 17.32 7.86 13.03
N TRP A 56 16.54 8.73 13.68
CA TRP A 56 16.99 10.04 14.13
C TRP A 56 18.20 9.92 15.07
N GLN A 57 18.15 9.03 16.06
CA GLN A 57 19.26 8.84 17.00
C GLN A 57 20.53 8.33 16.30
N SER A 58 20.39 7.42 15.34
CA SER A 58 21.52 6.94 14.53
C SER A 58 22.13 8.05 13.68
N LEU A 59 21.31 8.92 13.07
CA LEU A 59 21.80 10.07 12.31
C LEU A 59 22.52 11.11 13.19
N PHE A 60 22.01 11.34 14.42
CA PHE A 60 22.72 12.17 15.41
C PHE A 60 24.06 11.56 15.83
N SER A 61 24.15 10.22 15.93
CA SER A 61 25.43 9.55 16.20
C SER A 61 26.40 9.73 15.04
N LEU A 62 25.91 9.61 13.81
CA LEU A 62 26.71 9.73 12.60
C LEU A 62 27.36 11.11 12.46
N SER A 63 26.65 12.17 12.85
CA SER A 63 27.16 13.54 12.77
C SER A 63 28.30 13.85 13.76
N ARG A 64 28.67 12.91 14.64
CA ARG A 64 29.75 13.06 15.63
C ARG A 64 30.99 12.21 15.31
N VAL A 65 30.98 11.47 14.20
CA VAL A 65 32.14 10.69 13.75
C VAL A 65 33.19 11.66 13.19
N GLU A 66 34.47 11.43 13.49
CA GLU A 66 35.60 12.30 13.10
C GLU A 66 35.85 12.40 11.58
N ALA A 67 35.07 11.68 10.77
CA ALA A 67 35.12 11.79 9.32
C ALA A 67 34.23 12.95 8.82
N VAL A 68 34.86 13.99 8.24
CA VAL A 68 34.20 15.19 7.72
C VAL A 68 33.02 14.87 6.79
N ALA A 69 33.14 13.85 5.94
CA ALA A 69 32.08 13.42 5.04
C ALA A 69 30.83 12.93 5.80
N LEU A 70 31.00 12.15 6.87
CA LEU A 70 29.89 11.64 7.70
C LEU A 70 29.30 12.76 8.56
N GLN A 71 30.14 13.67 9.03
CA GLN A 71 29.74 14.83 9.81
C GLN A 71 28.79 15.76 9.03
N LEU A 72 29.00 15.92 7.72
CA LEU A 72 28.12 16.67 6.82
C LEU A 72 26.91 15.85 6.37
N ALA A 73 27.10 14.54 6.11
CA ALA A 73 26.02 13.66 5.65
C ALA A 73 24.90 13.50 6.68
N GLY A 74 25.22 13.43 7.98
CA GLY A 74 24.24 13.29 9.06
C GLY A 74 23.15 14.37 9.06
N PRO A 75 23.52 15.67 9.18
CA PRO A 75 22.56 16.78 9.12
C PRO A 75 21.76 16.85 7.82
N ILE A 76 22.38 16.57 6.68
CA ILE A 76 21.68 16.55 5.39
C ILE A 76 20.61 15.45 5.37
N ALA A 77 20.97 14.23 5.79
CA ALA A 77 20.03 13.11 5.88
C ALA A 77 18.89 13.40 6.86
N MET A 78 19.18 14.07 7.98
CA MET A 78 18.16 14.53 8.94
C MET A 78 17.16 15.49 8.30
N VAL A 79 17.63 16.51 7.59
CA VAL A 79 16.74 17.45 6.87
C VAL A 79 15.88 16.71 5.84
N MET A 80 16.47 15.80 5.08
CA MET A 80 15.74 15.00 4.08
C MET A 80 14.69 14.09 4.73
N LEU A 81 15.01 13.48 5.87
CA LEU A 81 14.08 12.67 6.64
C LEU A 81 12.91 13.52 7.15
N ALA A 82 13.18 14.70 7.73
CA ALA A 82 12.15 15.62 8.19
C ALA A 82 11.22 16.10 7.05
N VAL A 83 11.79 16.46 5.90
CA VAL A 83 11.00 16.86 4.71
C VAL A 83 10.11 15.70 4.24
N THR A 84 10.66 14.48 4.21
CA THR A 84 9.92 13.28 3.81
C THR A 84 8.79 12.96 4.78
N GLY A 85 9.04 13.05 6.10
CA GLY A 85 8.03 12.89 7.14
C GLY A 85 6.90 13.91 7.01
N GLY A 86 7.24 15.19 6.80
CA GLY A 86 6.25 16.25 6.59
C GLY A 86 5.37 16.01 5.35
N LEU A 87 5.98 15.60 4.23
CA LEU A 87 5.25 15.23 3.00
C LEU A 87 4.36 13.99 3.21
N ALA A 88 4.84 12.99 3.96
CA ALA A 88 4.06 11.81 4.30
C ALA A 88 2.80 12.19 5.10
N VAL A 89 2.96 12.98 6.18
CA VAL A 89 1.84 13.48 7.00
C VAL A 89 0.82 14.20 6.12
N MET A 90 1.26 15.16 5.29
CA MET A 90 0.36 15.91 4.40
C MET A 90 -0.38 14.98 3.41
N CYS A 91 0.31 14.00 2.84
CA CYS A 91 -0.28 13.03 1.91
C CYS A 91 -1.37 12.19 2.59
N PHE A 92 -1.09 11.66 3.78
CA PHE A 92 -2.02 10.76 4.48
C PHE A 92 -3.17 11.50 5.17
N VAL A 93 -2.94 12.73 5.63
CA VAL A 93 -4.02 13.64 6.08
C VAL A 93 -4.95 13.97 4.92
N LYS A 94 -4.41 14.28 3.74
CA LYS A 94 -5.21 14.50 2.53
C LYS A 94 -5.99 13.25 2.14
N MET A 95 -5.32 12.10 2.05
CA MET A 95 -5.97 10.85 1.65
C MET A 95 -7.11 10.50 2.62
N TYR A 96 -6.85 10.56 3.92
CA TYR A 96 -7.88 10.26 4.91
C TYR A 96 -9.02 11.29 4.89
N GLY A 97 -8.69 12.59 4.90
CA GLY A 97 -9.68 13.67 4.95
C GLY A 97 -10.59 13.72 3.72
N ILE A 98 -10.05 13.53 2.52
CA ILE A 98 -10.84 13.56 1.28
C ILE A 98 -11.66 12.27 1.11
N THR A 99 -11.15 11.13 1.57
CA THR A 99 -11.83 9.84 1.35
C THR A 99 -12.90 9.55 2.40
N PHE A 100 -12.61 9.83 3.68
CA PHE A 100 -13.45 9.42 4.80
C PHE A 100 -14.29 10.55 5.41
N CYS A 101 -13.84 11.81 5.31
CA CYS A 101 -14.54 12.95 5.88
C CYS A 101 -15.38 13.71 4.82
N GLY A 102 -16.08 14.76 5.27
CA GLY A 102 -16.90 15.61 4.40
C GLY A 102 -18.25 14.98 4.04
N ALA A 103 -18.83 15.47 2.95
CA ALA A 103 -20.03 14.94 2.33
C ALA A 103 -19.67 13.91 1.25
N PRO A 104 -20.56 12.94 0.96
CA PRO A 104 -20.36 12.02 -0.15
C PRO A 104 -20.42 12.78 -1.48
N ARG A 105 -19.54 12.43 -2.43
CA ARG A 105 -19.42 13.13 -3.73
C ARG A 105 -19.85 12.29 -4.93
N SER A 106 -20.34 11.08 -4.69
CA SER A 106 -20.90 10.20 -5.72
C SER A 106 -21.97 9.30 -5.11
N THR A 107 -22.88 8.82 -5.96
CA THR A 107 -23.90 7.83 -5.56
C THR A 107 -23.29 6.59 -4.93
N HIS A 108 -22.15 6.13 -5.46
CA HIS A 108 -21.42 4.99 -4.93
C HIS A 108 -20.86 5.26 -3.52
N ALA A 109 -20.50 6.51 -3.19
CA ALA A 109 -20.07 6.90 -1.86
C ALA A 109 -21.25 7.07 -0.89
N GLU A 110 -22.41 7.50 -1.40
CA GLU A 110 -23.65 7.58 -0.62
C GLU A 110 -24.15 6.19 -0.20
N ASP A 111 -24.14 5.24 -1.12
CA ASP A 111 -24.66 3.88 -0.92
C ASP A 111 -23.59 2.88 -0.43
N ALA A 112 -22.38 3.37 -0.15
CA ALA A 112 -21.29 2.53 0.33
C ALA A 112 -21.69 1.78 1.61
N GLN A 113 -21.31 0.50 1.65
CA GLN A 113 -21.46 -0.36 2.83
C GLN A 113 -20.11 -0.98 3.19
N GLU A 114 -19.96 -1.35 4.46
CA GLU A 114 -18.75 -1.98 4.96
C GLU A 114 -18.36 -3.24 4.16
N VAL A 115 -17.05 -3.51 4.03
CA VAL A 115 -16.54 -4.71 3.33
C VAL A 115 -16.81 -6.01 4.11
N PRO A 116 -16.71 -7.19 3.48
CA PRO A 116 -16.89 -8.46 4.19
C PRO A 116 -15.98 -8.58 5.43
N ASN A 117 -16.47 -9.26 6.47
CA ASN A 117 -15.79 -9.38 7.77
C ASN A 117 -14.36 -9.93 7.64
N THR A 118 -14.08 -10.79 6.67
CA THR A 118 -12.73 -11.32 6.41
C THR A 118 -11.72 -10.21 6.08
N MET A 119 -12.12 -9.24 5.24
CA MET A 119 -11.29 -8.07 4.92
C MET A 119 -11.13 -7.15 6.12
N ILE A 120 -12.20 -6.93 6.88
CA ILE A 120 -12.18 -6.10 8.10
C ILE A 120 -11.18 -6.68 9.11
N VAL A 121 -11.28 -7.99 9.40
CA VAL A 121 -10.42 -8.67 10.37
C VAL A 121 -8.97 -8.59 9.93
N ALA A 122 -8.67 -8.81 8.63
CA ALA A 122 -7.30 -8.69 8.12
C ALA A 122 -6.73 -7.27 8.32
N MET A 123 -7.52 -6.23 8.05
CA MET A 123 -7.10 -4.84 8.24
C MET A 123 -6.92 -4.47 9.71
N LEU A 124 -7.86 -4.85 10.57
CA LEU A 124 -7.80 -4.58 12.01
C LEU A 124 -6.67 -5.34 12.69
N LEU A 125 -6.39 -6.58 12.27
CA LEU A 125 -5.25 -7.35 12.74
C LEU A 125 -3.95 -6.63 12.42
N LEU A 126 -3.76 -6.16 11.18
CA LEU A 126 -2.58 -5.38 10.81
C LEU A 126 -2.47 -4.07 11.60
N ALA A 127 -3.58 -3.36 11.78
CA ALA A 127 -3.62 -2.14 12.57
C ALA A 127 -3.25 -2.40 14.04
N ALA A 128 -3.75 -3.50 14.62
CA ALA A 128 -3.41 -3.92 15.97
C ALA A 128 -1.92 -4.28 16.09
N LEU A 129 -1.36 -4.99 15.11
CA LEU A 129 0.08 -5.29 15.08
C LEU A 129 0.94 -4.02 15.09
N CYS A 130 0.54 -2.96 14.37
CA CYS A 130 1.26 -1.68 14.42
C CYS A 130 1.35 -1.08 15.83
N VAL A 131 0.27 -1.19 16.61
CA VAL A 131 0.23 -0.73 18.01
C VAL A 131 1.02 -1.67 18.91
N LEU A 132 0.81 -2.98 18.77
CA LEU A 132 1.46 -4.01 19.59
C LEU A 132 2.98 -3.99 19.43
N ILE A 133 3.50 -3.83 18.22
CA ILE A 133 4.94 -3.70 17.95
C ILE A 133 5.52 -2.47 18.69
N ALA A 134 4.78 -1.36 18.73
CA ALA A 134 5.24 -0.15 19.40
C ALA A 134 5.27 -0.29 20.92
N LEU A 135 4.24 -0.90 21.51
CA LEU A 135 4.17 -1.14 22.95
C LEU A 135 5.18 -2.20 23.42
N SER A 136 5.44 -3.20 22.57
CA SER A 136 6.42 -4.27 22.84
C SER A 136 7.85 -3.89 22.43
N ALA A 137 8.09 -2.67 21.96
CA ALA A 137 9.39 -2.24 21.43
C ALA A 137 10.54 -2.40 22.44
N SER A 138 10.29 -2.20 23.74
CA SER A 138 11.32 -2.37 24.78
C SER A 138 11.83 -3.80 24.89
N TRP A 139 10.99 -4.79 24.57
CA TRP A 139 11.35 -6.20 24.53
C TRP A 139 11.84 -6.65 23.15
N LEU A 140 11.26 -6.09 22.08
CA LEU A 140 11.57 -6.47 20.70
C LEU A 140 12.90 -5.87 20.21
N ALA A 141 13.19 -4.60 20.52
CA ALA A 141 14.38 -3.90 20.03
C ALA A 141 15.69 -4.60 20.44
N PRO A 142 15.90 -5.05 21.71
CA PRO A 142 17.09 -5.79 22.08
C PRO A 142 17.29 -7.10 21.29
N LYS A 143 16.20 -7.80 20.95
CA LYS A 143 16.26 -9.03 20.16
C LYS A 143 16.68 -8.76 18.72
N ILE A 144 16.12 -7.72 18.11
CA ILE A 144 16.51 -7.29 16.77
C ILE A 144 17.98 -6.88 16.77
N MET A 145 18.43 -6.15 17.79
CA MET A 145 19.82 -5.73 17.91
C MET A 145 20.78 -6.91 18.08
N HIS A 146 20.41 -7.93 18.88
CA HIS A 146 21.18 -9.17 18.99
C HIS A 146 21.35 -9.88 17.63
N ILE A 147 20.28 -9.93 16.82
CA ILE A 147 20.35 -10.48 15.46
C ILE A 147 21.26 -9.63 14.58
N ALA A 148 21.14 -8.30 14.63
CA ALA A 148 21.98 -7.40 13.84
C ALA A 148 23.47 -7.52 14.19
N HIS A 149 23.81 -7.71 15.47
CA HIS A 149 25.19 -7.94 15.91
C HIS A 149 25.78 -9.23 15.34
N ALA A 150 24.98 -10.30 15.24
CA ALA A 150 25.43 -11.55 14.64
C ALA A 150 25.85 -11.41 13.16
N PHE A 151 25.44 -10.33 12.48
CA PHE A 151 25.78 -10.06 11.08
C PHE A 151 26.82 -8.95 10.88
N THR A 152 27.08 -8.10 11.87
CA THR A 152 27.85 -6.85 11.67
C THR A 152 29.13 -6.77 12.49
N ASP A 153 29.40 -7.71 13.39
CA ASP A 153 30.57 -7.70 14.29
C ASP A 153 30.79 -6.36 15.02
N THR A 154 29.71 -5.62 15.24
CA THR A 154 29.71 -4.31 15.92
C THR A 154 29.56 -4.48 17.44
N PRO A 155 30.14 -3.57 18.25
CA PRO A 155 30.02 -3.63 19.70
C PRO A 155 28.55 -3.51 20.15
N PRO A 156 28.16 -4.20 21.24
CA PRO A 156 26.78 -4.22 21.69
C PRO A 156 26.31 -2.83 22.10
N VAL A 157 25.26 -2.33 21.43
CA VAL A 157 24.63 -1.05 21.76
C VAL A 157 23.37 -1.30 22.58
N THR A 158 23.27 -0.66 23.74
CA THR A 158 22.06 -0.73 24.56
C THR A 158 20.92 0.02 23.88
N VAL A 159 19.92 -0.72 23.38
CA VAL A 159 18.74 -0.15 22.68
C VAL A 159 17.51 0.02 23.57
N ALA A 160 17.46 -0.64 24.72
CA ALA A 160 16.40 -0.49 25.71
C ALA A 160 16.94 -0.73 27.13
N SER A 161 16.34 -0.05 28.10
CA SER A 161 16.62 -0.19 29.53
C SER A 161 15.29 -0.27 30.29
N GLY A 162 14.93 -1.48 30.74
CA GLY A 162 13.63 -1.74 31.33
C GLY A 162 12.49 -1.47 30.33
N ILE A 163 11.56 -0.58 30.69
CA ILE A 163 10.44 -0.17 29.84
C ILE A 163 10.77 0.98 28.87
N ALA A 164 11.92 1.63 29.05
CA ALA A 164 12.34 2.77 28.24
C ALA A 164 13.24 2.33 27.09
N LEU A 165 13.06 2.94 25.93
CA LEU A 165 13.97 2.86 24.79
C LEU A 165 15.10 3.87 25.00
N VAL A 166 16.33 3.42 24.80
CA VAL A 166 17.55 4.21 24.99
C VAL A 166 18.43 3.96 23.77
N PRO A 167 18.96 4.98 23.07
CA PRO A 167 19.73 4.78 21.86
C PRO A 167 21.23 4.88 22.17
N GLY A 168 21.76 3.85 22.83
CA GLY A 168 23.19 3.75 23.14
C GLY A 168 23.72 4.94 23.94
N THR A 169 24.54 5.77 23.29
CA THR A 169 25.35 6.84 23.90
C THR A 169 24.56 8.12 24.21
N PHE A 170 23.36 8.31 23.66
CA PHE A 170 22.55 9.50 23.96
C PHE A 170 21.66 9.29 25.18
N HIS A 171 21.55 10.33 26.02
CA HIS A 171 20.67 10.34 27.20
C HIS A 171 19.18 10.58 26.86
N THR A 172 18.79 10.50 25.59
CA THR A 172 17.40 10.63 25.16
C THR A 172 16.66 9.33 25.49
N ARG A 173 15.60 9.41 26.30
CA ARG A 173 14.79 8.23 26.68
C ARG A 173 13.37 8.41 26.19
N VAL A 174 12.84 7.37 25.56
CA VAL A 174 11.44 7.34 25.12
C VAL A 174 10.77 6.10 25.67
N THR A 175 9.65 6.28 26.36
CA THR A 175 8.86 5.16 26.90
C THR A 175 7.53 5.10 26.14
N PRO A 176 7.34 4.15 25.20
CA PRO A 176 6.15 4.09 24.36
C PRO A 176 4.84 3.95 25.13
N SER A 177 4.85 3.17 26.22
CA SER A 177 3.70 2.99 27.10
C SER A 177 3.30 4.28 27.82
N LEU A 178 4.28 5.07 28.29
CA LEU A 178 4.02 6.37 28.89
C LEU A 178 3.48 7.37 27.86
N LEU A 179 4.01 7.38 26.64
CA LEU A 179 3.50 8.22 25.54
C LEU A 179 2.05 7.89 25.20
N LEU A 180 1.70 6.60 25.13
CA LEU A 180 0.31 6.19 24.94
C LEU A 180 -0.58 6.68 26.08
N LEU A 181 -0.16 6.50 27.34
CA LEU A 181 -0.93 6.96 28.50
C LEU A 181 -1.13 8.47 28.49
N LEU A 182 -0.10 9.24 28.15
CA LEU A 182 -0.17 10.70 28.05
C LEU A 182 -1.11 11.14 26.92
N LEU A 183 -1.07 10.46 25.78
CA LEU A 183 -1.96 10.73 24.66
C LEU A 183 -3.43 10.42 24.99
N LEU A 184 -3.68 9.30 25.69
CA LEU A 184 -5.02 8.94 26.19
C LEU A 184 -5.48 9.87 27.32
N ALA A 185 -4.56 10.44 28.10
CA ALA A 185 -4.87 11.42 29.13
C ALA A 185 -5.17 12.82 28.56
N MET A 186 -4.61 13.17 27.40
CA MET A 186 -4.81 14.48 26.76
C MET A 186 -6.29 14.89 26.62
N PRO A 187 -7.24 14.04 26.17
CA PRO A 187 -8.65 14.39 26.09
C PRO A 187 -9.38 14.45 27.44
N LEU A 188 -8.79 13.97 28.54
CA LEU A 188 -9.45 13.98 29.86
C LEU A 188 -9.72 15.41 30.34
N LEU A 189 -8.77 16.34 30.20
CA LEU A 189 -8.95 17.74 30.62
C LEU A 189 -10.04 18.45 29.81
N PRO A 190 -10.01 18.44 28.45
CA PRO A 190 -11.13 18.93 27.65
C PRO A 190 -12.45 18.22 27.94
N GLY A 191 -12.41 16.92 28.24
CA GLY A 191 -13.59 16.12 28.59
C GLY A 191 -14.21 16.50 29.93
N LEU A 192 -13.40 16.73 30.95
CA LEU A 192 -13.82 17.23 32.26
C LEU A 192 -14.38 18.65 32.15
N TYR A 193 -13.69 19.53 31.42
CA TYR A 193 -14.22 20.85 31.08
C TYR A 193 -15.54 20.74 30.30
N TRP A 194 -15.63 19.75 29.40
CA TRP A 194 -16.84 19.51 28.62
C TRP A 194 -18.02 19.12 29.52
N LEU A 195 -17.81 18.18 30.44
CA LEU A 195 -18.79 17.74 31.45
C LEU A 195 -19.23 18.90 32.35
N TRP A 196 -18.28 19.71 32.82
CA TRP A 196 -18.58 20.86 33.70
C TRP A 196 -19.47 21.90 33.00
N CYS A 197 -19.20 22.20 31.73
CA CYS A 197 -19.99 23.15 30.95
C CYS A 197 -21.22 22.53 30.26
N ARG A 198 -21.55 21.24 30.47
CA ARG A 198 -22.65 20.55 29.77
C ARG A 198 -24.00 21.23 29.95
N SER A 199 -24.29 21.72 31.16
CA SER A 199 -25.58 22.35 31.48
C SER A 199 -25.78 23.72 30.83
N ARG A 200 -24.71 24.38 30.36
CA ARG A 200 -24.76 25.73 29.77
C ARG A 200 -24.73 25.72 28.24
N ARG A 201 -24.77 24.54 27.62
CA ARG A 201 -24.50 24.36 26.19
C ARG A 201 -25.79 24.14 25.40
N ALA A 202 -25.83 24.70 24.19
CA ALA A 202 -26.86 24.40 23.22
C ALA A 202 -26.83 22.91 22.82
N ALA A 203 -27.98 22.37 22.40
CA ALA A 203 -28.09 21.00 21.93
C ALA A 203 -27.17 20.75 20.74
N PHE A 204 -26.54 19.57 20.70
CA PHE A 204 -25.64 19.19 19.61
C PHE A 204 -26.44 18.98 18.32
N ARG A 205 -26.18 19.80 17.30
CA ARG A 205 -26.83 19.68 15.98
C ARG A 205 -26.21 18.51 15.22
N ARG A 206 -26.98 17.44 15.01
CA ARG A 206 -26.57 16.22 14.27
C ARG A 206 -27.00 16.22 12.80
N THR A 207 -27.90 17.12 12.44
CA THR A 207 -28.57 17.17 11.15
C THR A 207 -28.51 18.58 10.57
N GLY A 208 -28.57 18.65 9.24
CA GLY A 208 -28.51 19.90 8.48
C GLY A 208 -27.17 20.13 7.80
N ASP A 209 -27.14 21.19 7.02
CA ASP A 209 -26.03 21.54 6.16
C ASP A 209 -24.83 22.10 6.93
N ALA A 210 -23.65 21.92 6.34
CA ALA A 210 -22.45 22.59 6.84
C ALA A 210 -22.61 24.11 6.75
N TRP A 211 -21.93 24.83 7.63
CA TRP A 211 -21.94 26.29 7.57
C TRP A 211 -21.31 26.76 6.26
N ALA A 212 -22.09 27.45 5.43
CA ALA A 212 -21.70 27.94 4.12
C ALA A 212 -21.72 29.48 4.06
N CYS A 213 -21.13 30.16 5.06
CA CYS A 213 -21.09 31.63 5.12
C CYS A 213 -22.45 32.35 5.03
N GLY A 214 -23.54 31.66 5.40
CA GLY A 214 -24.91 32.18 5.28
C GLY A 214 -25.66 31.79 3.99
N TYR A 215 -25.00 31.08 3.07
CA TYR A 215 -25.63 30.50 1.88
C TYR A 215 -26.18 29.10 2.15
N GLY A 216 -26.97 28.57 1.21
CA GLY A 216 -27.30 27.14 1.15
C GLY A 216 -26.07 26.32 0.79
N TRP A 217 -25.97 25.11 1.32
CA TRP A 217 -24.83 24.25 1.02
C TRP A 217 -24.93 23.62 -0.36
N GLU A 218 -23.82 23.62 -1.09
CA GLU A 218 -23.70 22.97 -2.39
C GLU A 218 -22.54 21.95 -2.37
N ASN A 219 -22.70 20.87 -3.12
CA ASN A 219 -21.68 19.82 -3.26
C ASN A 219 -20.31 20.37 -3.72
N ALA A 220 -20.29 21.45 -4.51
CA ALA A 220 -19.06 22.09 -4.99
C ALA A 220 -18.26 22.79 -3.88
N MET A 221 -18.86 23.07 -2.73
CA MET A 221 -18.19 23.68 -1.57
C MET A 221 -17.37 22.65 -0.78
N ALA A 222 -17.55 21.35 -1.04
CA ALA A 222 -16.76 20.32 -0.37
C ALA A 222 -15.27 20.43 -0.75
N PRO A 223 -14.34 20.28 0.21
CA PRO A 223 -12.91 20.29 -0.11
C PRO A 223 -12.57 19.21 -1.13
N SER A 224 -11.87 19.61 -2.20
CA SER A 224 -11.31 18.69 -3.19
C SER A 224 -9.88 18.30 -2.84
N GLY A 225 -9.45 17.13 -3.28
CA GLY A 225 -8.06 16.70 -3.11
C GLY A 225 -7.08 17.63 -3.82
N ASN A 226 -7.45 18.16 -4.97
CA ASN A 226 -6.65 19.19 -5.64
C ASN A 226 -6.55 20.49 -4.81
N GLY A 227 -7.65 20.95 -4.21
CA GLY A 227 -7.68 22.15 -3.37
C GLY A 227 -6.74 22.05 -2.16
N VAL A 228 -6.76 20.91 -1.45
CA VAL A 228 -5.89 20.68 -0.28
C VAL A 228 -4.40 20.69 -0.66
N MET A 229 -4.04 20.30 -1.89
CA MET A 229 -2.65 20.29 -2.36
C MET A 229 -2.21 21.57 -3.07
N GLN A 230 -3.12 22.52 -3.30
CA GLN A 230 -2.80 23.73 -4.06
C GLN A 230 -1.66 24.55 -3.43
N PRO A 231 -1.61 24.79 -2.11
CA PRO A 231 -0.49 25.52 -1.51
C PRO A 231 0.86 24.83 -1.76
N LEU A 232 0.89 23.50 -1.66
CA LEU A 232 2.10 22.71 -1.90
C LEU A 232 2.55 22.81 -3.37
N ARG A 233 1.60 22.79 -4.32
CA ARG A 233 1.90 22.99 -5.74
C ARG A 233 2.52 24.35 -6.03
N VAL A 234 2.09 25.39 -5.31
CA VAL A 234 2.65 26.74 -5.45
C VAL A 234 4.09 26.79 -4.92
N VAL A 235 4.32 26.28 -3.71
CA VAL A 235 5.65 26.24 -3.07
C VAL A 235 6.65 25.45 -3.92
N PHE A 236 6.24 24.28 -4.43
CA PHE A 236 7.09 23.41 -5.25
C PHE A 236 6.94 23.66 -6.76
N SER A 237 6.35 24.79 -7.17
CA SER A 237 6.04 25.07 -8.58
C SER A 237 7.27 25.04 -9.48
N ALA A 238 8.42 25.54 -9.00
CA ALA A 238 9.68 25.48 -9.72
C ALA A 238 10.12 24.03 -10.02
N LEU A 239 10.01 23.14 -9.02
CA LEU A 239 10.35 21.72 -9.16
C LEU A 239 9.37 21.00 -10.11
N PHE A 240 8.08 21.30 -10.01
CA PHE A 240 7.06 20.74 -10.92
C PHE A 240 7.25 21.20 -12.37
N ARG A 241 7.64 22.47 -12.60
CA ARG A 241 7.99 22.98 -13.93
C ARG A 241 9.22 22.27 -14.50
N LEU A 242 10.24 22.05 -13.68
CA LEU A 242 11.45 21.33 -14.08
C LEU A 242 11.11 19.90 -14.53
N ARG A 243 10.23 19.19 -13.79
CA ARG A 243 9.76 17.86 -14.15
C ARG A 243 9.06 17.82 -15.51
N GLN A 244 8.21 18.81 -15.81
CA GLN A 244 7.50 18.87 -17.10
C GLN A 244 8.46 19.16 -18.26
N GLN A 245 9.50 19.95 -18.05
CA GLN A 245 10.47 20.31 -19.08
C GLN A 245 11.50 19.20 -19.34
N LEU A 246 11.89 18.47 -18.29
CA LEU A 246 12.91 17.42 -18.36
C LEU A 246 12.33 16.01 -18.46
N ASP A 247 11.02 15.85 -18.71
CA ASP A 247 10.34 14.55 -18.61
C ASP A 247 10.98 13.49 -19.56
N PRO A 248 11.81 12.57 -19.04
CA PRO A 248 12.52 11.62 -19.87
C PRO A 248 11.59 10.47 -20.29
N THR A 249 10.40 10.37 -19.70
CA THR A 249 9.45 9.27 -19.94
C THR A 249 9.05 9.20 -21.40
N LEU A 250 8.93 10.33 -22.09
CA LEU A 250 8.60 10.36 -23.52
C LEU A 250 9.71 9.75 -24.39
N ARG A 251 10.97 9.96 -24.02
CA ARG A 251 12.14 9.35 -24.70
C ARG A 251 12.33 7.89 -24.29
N LEU A 252 12.17 7.58 -23.00
CA LEU A 252 12.31 6.23 -22.46
C LEU A 252 11.20 5.30 -22.96
N ASN A 253 9.95 5.75 -23.02
CA ASN A 253 8.83 4.99 -23.58
C ASN A 253 9.01 4.76 -25.09
N LYS A 254 9.54 5.74 -25.83
CA LYS A 254 9.91 5.52 -27.24
C LYS A 254 11.00 4.46 -27.39
N GLY A 255 12.02 4.50 -26.52
CA GLY A 255 13.06 3.47 -26.47
C GLY A 255 12.51 2.08 -26.14
N LEU A 256 11.70 1.96 -25.09
CA LEU A 256 11.06 0.72 -24.69
C LEU A 256 10.13 0.19 -25.78
N ALA A 257 9.31 1.04 -26.39
CA ALA A 257 8.42 0.66 -27.49
C ALA A 257 9.21 0.14 -28.70
N HIS A 258 10.39 0.71 -28.98
CA HIS A 258 11.25 0.23 -30.05
C HIS A 258 11.86 -1.14 -29.73
N VAL A 259 12.26 -1.36 -28.48
CA VAL A 259 12.75 -2.66 -28.00
C VAL A 259 11.64 -3.72 -28.03
N THR A 260 10.43 -3.40 -27.56
CA THR A 260 9.30 -4.33 -27.57
C THR A 260 8.82 -4.64 -28.99
N ALA A 261 8.78 -3.65 -29.89
CA ALA A 261 8.44 -3.87 -31.29
C ALA A 261 9.47 -4.76 -32.00
N ARG A 262 10.76 -4.60 -31.68
CA ARG A 262 11.83 -5.44 -32.23
C ARG A 262 11.78 -6.86 -31.65
N ALA A 263 11.46 -7.01 -30.36
CA ALA A 263 11.22 -8.31 -29.74
C ALA A 263 10.01 -9.04 -30.35
N GLN A 264 8.90 -8.34 -30.56
CA GLN A 264 7.71 -8.89 -31.24
C GLN A 264 7.98 -9.28 -32.70
N SER A 265 8.92 -8.62 -33.39
CA SER A 265 9.32 -9.02 -34.75
C SER A 265 10.13 -10.33 -34.79
N THR A 266 10.72 -10.73 -33.66
CA THR A 266 11.50 -11.97 -33.51
C THR A 266 10.71 -13.14 -32.93
N GLU A 267 9.59 -12.86 -32.24
CA GLU A 267 8.66 -13.85 -31.69
C GLU A 267 8.02 -14.81 -32.71
N PRO A 268 7.63 -14.41 -33.94
CA PRO A 268 6.91 -15.32 -34.86
C PRO A 268 7.78 -16.45 -35.43
N PHE A 269 9.09 -16.49 -35.16
CA PHE A 269 9.94 -17.59 -35.63
C PHE A 269 9.48 -18.95 -35.11
N TRP A 270 9.17 -19.07 -33.82
CA TRP A 270 8.77 -20.35 -33.24
C TRP A 270 7.35 -20.75 -33.66
N ASP A 271 6.44 -19.77 -33.68
CA ASP A 271 5.03 -20.03 -33.98
C ASP A 271 4.81 -20.35 -35.47
N GLU A 272 5.39 -19.56 -36.38
CA GLU A 272 5.19 -19.78 -37.82
C GLU A 272 6.05 -20.90 -38.39
N ARG A 273 7.28 -21.07 -37.90
CA ARG A 273 8.28 -21.96 -38.54
C ARG A 273 8.40 -23.32 -37.86
N VAL A 274 7.98 -23.45 -36.60
CA VAL A 274 8.05 -24.73 -35.87
C VAL A 274 6.65 -25.23 -35.54
N ILE A 275 5.81 -24.42 -34.89
CA ILE A 275 4.51 -24.89 -34.38
C ILE A 275 3.51 -25.08 -35.52
N ARG A 276 3.32 -24.08 -36.39
CA ARG A 276 2.36 -24.14 -37.50
C ARG A 276 2.58 -25.31 -38.47
N PRO A 277 3.81 -25.64 -38.93
CA PRO A 277 4.01 -26.80 -39.81
C PRO A 277 3.71 -28.11 -39.08
N ILE A 278 4.09 -28.25 -37.81
CA ILE A 278 3.78 -29.44 -37.01
C ILE A 278 2.26 -29.61 -36.93
N VAL A 279 1.53 -28.59 -36.47
CA VAL A 279 0.05 -28.64 -36.35
C VAL A 279 -0.60 -28.98 -37.70
N SER A 280 -0.12 -28.38 -38.79
CA SER A 280 -0.66 -28.67 -40.13
C SER A 280 -0.38 -30.11 -40.58
N ALA A 281 0.79 -30.65 -40.25
CA ALA A 281 1.16 -32.03 -40.54
C ALA A 281 0.30 -33.01 -39.73
N THR A 282 0.09 -32.75 -38.44
CA THR A 282 -0.78 -33.58 -37.60
C THR A 282 -2.22 -33.55 -38.09
N GLN A 283 -2.73 -32.39 -38.49
CA GLN A 283 -4.08 -32.27 -39.03
C GLN A 283 -4.25 -32.98 -40.38
N ARG A 284 -3.23 -32.94 -41.25
CA ARG A 284 -3.24 -33.73 -42.51
C ARG A 284 -3.26 -35.22 -42.22
N LEU A 285 -2.37 -35.70 -41.35
CA LEU A 285 -2.36 -37.10 -40.91
C LEU A 285 -3.71 -37.53 -40.31
N ALA A 286 -4.31 -36.69 -39.48
CA ALA A 286 -5.62 -36.96 -38.89
C ALA A 286 -6.73 -37.10 -39.95
N LYS A 287 -6.72 -36.25 -40.99
CA LYS A 287 -7.69 -36.35 -42.10
C LYS A 287 -7.48 -37.61 -42.95
N GLU A 288 -6.23 -37.99 -43.20
CA GLU A 288 -5.91 -39.24 -43.91
C GLU A 288 -6.35 -40.46 -43.10
N ILE A 289 -6.14 -40.45 -41.77
CA ILE A 289 -6.63 -41.53 -40.88
C ILE A 289 -8.16 -41.55 -40.84
N GLN A 290 -8.82 -40.40 -40.92
CA GLN A 290 -10.28 -40.34 -40.96
C GLN A 290 -10.87 -41.06 -42.18
N HIS A 291 -10.13 -41.15 -43.30
CA HIS A 291 -10.56 -41.95 -44.45
C HIS A 291 -10.64 -43.45 -44.16
N LEU A 292 -9.88 -43.97 -43.18
CA LEU A 292 -10.01 -45.36 -42.72
C LEU A 292 -11.34 -45.61 -41.99
N GLN A 293 -12.02 -44.56 -41.53
CA GLN A 293 -13.34 -44.64 -40.90
C GLN A 293 -14.45 -44.37 -41.93
N SER A 294 -14.49 -45.18 -42.99
CA SER A 294 -15.44 -45.03 -44.12
C SER A 294 -16.89 -45.42 -43.80
N GLY A 295 -17.19 -45.83 -42.57
CA GLY A 295 -18.56 -46.13 -42.10
C GLY A 295 -19.13 -47.48 -42.55
N ASP A 296 -18.44 -48.23 -43.41
CA ASP A 296 -18.84 -49.57 -43.82
C ASP A 296 -18.36 -50.62 -42.80
N PHE A 297 -19.31 -51.34 -42.19
CA PHE A 297 -19.04 -52.40 -41.21
C PHE A 297 -18.12 -53.50 -41.76
N ARG A 298 -18.21 -53.79 -43.07
CA ARG A 298 -17.41 -54.85 -43.71
C ARG A 298 -15.91 -54.53 -43.69
N LEU A 299 -15.55 -53.26 -43.89
CA LEU A 299 -14.16 -52.81 -43.86
C LEU A 299 -13.57 -52.90 -42.45
N TYR A 300 -14.36 -52.60 -41.41
CA TYR A 300 -13.90 -52.76 -40.02
C TYR A 300 -13.63 -54.23 -39.67
N CYS A 301 -14.47 -55.18 -40.11
CA CYS A 301 -14.20 -56.60 -39.91
C CYS A 301 -12.89 -57.04 -40.60
N LEU A 302 -12.62 -56.53 -41.81
CA LEU A 302 -11.37 -56.79 -42.51
C LEU A 302 -10.16 -56.24 -41.74
N TYR A 303 -10.24 -55.01 -41.22
CA TYR A 303 -9.17 -54.41 -40.41
C TYR A 303 -8.87 -55.22 -39.15
N VAL A 304 -9.91 -55.75 -38.48
CA VAL A 304 -9.74 -56.60 -37.30
C VAL A 304 -9.00 -57.89 -37.66
N VAL A 305 -9.41 -58.58 -38.73
CA VAL A 305 -8.72 -59.82 -39.17
C VAL A 305 -7.29 -59.53 -39.57
N ALA A 306 -7.05 -58.47 -40.35
CA ALA A 306 -5.71 -58.07 -40.77
C ALA A 306 -4.81 -57.72 -39.57
N ALA A 307 -5.32 -56.96 -38.59
CA ALA A 307 -4.61 -56.64 -37.37
C ALA A 307 -4.28 -57.90 -36.55
N LEU A 308 -5.19 -58.87 -36.51
CA LEU A 308 -5.01 -60.13 -35.77
C LEU A 308 -3.95 -61.03 -36.44
N VAL A 309 -3.93 -61.09 -37.78
CA VAL A 309 -2.87 -61.77 -38.54
C VAL A 309 -1.52 -61.09 -38.33
N VAL A 310 -1.45 -59.76 -38.42
CA VAL A 310 -0.21 -59.00 -38.18
C VAL A 310 0.29 -59.23 -36.74
N LEU A 311 -0.61 -59.21 -35.76
CA LEU A 311 -0.26 -59.47 -34.36
C LEU A 311 0.26 -60.90 -34.17
N LEU A 312 -0.38 -61.90 -34.78
CA LEU A 312 0.08 -63.29 -34.73
C LEU A 312 1.45 -63.46 -35.39
N ILE A 313 1.70 -62.81 -36.52
CA ILE A 313 3.02 -62.83 -37.18
C ILE A 313 4.07 -62.13 -36.30
N ALA A 314 3.74 -60.96 -35.73
CA ALA A 314 4.66 -60.23 -34.86
C ALA A 314 4.99 -60.95 -33.55
N ILE A 315 4.09 -61.82 -33.06
CA ILE A 315 4.32 -62.69 -31.89
C ILE A 315 5.03 -64.00 -32.28
N ALA A 316 4.86 -64.46 -33.53
CA ALA A 316 5.50 -65.68 -34.04
C ALA A 316 6.95 -65.48 -34.50
N VAL A 317 7.41 -64.23 -34.66
CA VAL A 317 8.82 -63.84 -34.84
C VAL A 317 9.45 -63.58 -33.47
#